data_AF-A0A1M6PXQ0-F1
#
_entry.id   AF-A0A1M6PXQ0-F1
#
_cell.length_a   1.000
_cell.length_b   1.000
_cell.length_c   1.000
_cell.angle_alpha   90.00
_cell.angle_beta   90.00
_cell.angle_gamma   90.00
#
_symmetry.space_group_name_H-M   'P 1'
#
loop_
_entity.id
_entity.type
_entity.pdbx_description
1 polymer ?
#
loop_
_entity_poly.entity_id
_entity_poly.type
_entity_poly.pdbx_seq_one_letter_code
_entity_poly.pdbx_strand_id
1 'polypeptide(L)'
;MSIFLHAITIEHESEHDLEHDLSTKPNFSAPKIYTAKGDLSKRWYVYFSFRDPISQKLMRMKNIYGKANNYKTKADRLTILTSYRKNLLKLLRAGYSPLENQSVNNVHETDLKQVRVDNKVEKIKTEYTESTNKIAIIELPTQSEIKDLGMPLKDAFDYVLKLKKNQVKARTVQDYRLKGQAFLKWL
;
A
#
# COMPACT_ATOMS: atom_id res chain seq x y z
N MET A 1 36.65 -8.67 -6.01
CA MET A 1 36.68 -8.94 -4.56
C MET A 1 35.55 -9.90 -4.21
N SER A 2 35.65 -10.64 -3.10
CA SER A 2 34.65 -11.67 -2.76
C SER A 2 33.36 -11.06 -2.19
N ILE A 3 32.21 -11.57 -2.65
CA ILE A 3 30.87 -11.16 -2.18
C ILE A 3 30.74 -11.34 -0.65
N PHE A 4 31.36 -12.40 -0.11
CA PHE A 4 31.36 -12.68 1.33
C PHE A 4 32.04 -11.59 2.16
N LEU A 5 33.12 -10.98 1.67
CA LEU A 5 33.78 -9.88 2.38
C LEU A 5 32.88 -8.65 2.43
N HIS A 6 32.20 -8.33 1.33
CA HIS A 6 31.26 -7.22 1.27
C HIS A 6 30.07 -7.40 2.23
N ALA A 7 29.54 -8.62 2.33
CA ALA A 7 28.49 -8.94 3.31
C ALA A 7 28.97 -8.74 4.76
N ILE A 8 30.16 -9.24 5.11
CA ILE A 8 30.75 -9.06 6.45
C ILE A 8 30.99 -7.58 6.76
N THR A 9 31.43 -6.77 5.78
CA THR A 9 31.59 -5.31 5.98
C THR A 9 30.24 -4.64 6.25
N ILE A 10 29.20 -4.98 5.49
CA ILE A 10 27.84 -4.42 5.68
C ILE A 10 27.25 -4.81 7.05
N GLU A 11 27.45 -6.05 7.50
CA GLU A 11 26.96 -6.48 8.81
C GLU A 11 27.68 -5.71 9.93
N HIS A 12 29.01 -5.54 9.85
CA HIS A 12 29.79 -4.84 10.88
C HIS A 12 29.54 -3.32 10.90
N GLU A 13 29.35 -2.68 9.73
CA GLU A 13 28.88 -1.29 9.64
C GLU A 13 27.46 -1.15 10.23
N SER A 14 26.56 -2.12 9.96
CA SER A 14 25.20 -2.12 10.51
C SER A 14 25.12 -2.41 12.02
N GLU A 15 26.14 -3.02 12.63
CA GLU A 15 26.19 -3.18 14.09
C GLU A 15 26.39 -1.82 14.77
N HIS A 16 27.38 -1.05 14.32
CA HIS A 16 27.71 0.25 14.90
C HIS A 16 26.61 1.32 14.69
N ASP A 17 25.93 1.31 13.54
CA ASP A 17 24.76 2.18 13.29
C ASP A 17 23.57 1.89 14.25
N LEU A 18 23.47 0.66 14.79
CA LEU A 18 22.38 0.28 15.70
C LEU A 18 22.68 0.62 17.17
N GLU A 19 23.94 0.66 17.59
CA GLU A 19 24.31 0.93 18.99
C GLU A 19 24.11 2.41 19.37
N HIS A 20 24.21 3.34 18.41
CA HIS A 20 24.21 4.77 18.70
C HIS A 20 22.82 5.44 18.81
N ASP A 21 21.72 4.81 18.36
CA ASP A 21 20.34 5.33 18.49
C ASP A 21 19.78 5.24 19.94
N LEU A 22 20.55 4.66 20.88
CA LEU A 22 20.12 4.41 22.27
C LEU A 22 20.09 5.65 23.18
N SER A 23 20.77 6.74 22.81
CA SER A 23 20.95 7.91 23.69
C SER A 23 19.66 8.72 23.91
N THR A 24 18.81 8.83 22.88
CA THR A 24 17.57 9.61 22.93
C THR A 24 16.33 8.73 23.06
N LYS A 25 15.57 8.89 24.15
CA LYS A 25 14.32 8.13 24.38
C LYS A 25 13.30 8.41 23.26
N PRO A 26 12.83 7.40 22.50
CA PRO A 26 12.03 7.65 21.29
C PRO A 26 10.69 8.35 21.58
N ASN A 27 10.27 9.21 20.66
CA ASN A 27 9.04 10.02 20.77
C ASN A 27 7.75 9.22 20.49
N PHE A 28 7.83 8.05 19.88
CA PHE A 28 6.68 7.18 19.62
C PHE A 28 7.06 5.70 19.73
N SER A 29 6.08 4.84 19.98
CA SER A 29 6.27 3.39 19.85
C SER A 29 5.92 2.92 18.45
N ALA A 30 6.71 1.98 17.92
CA ALA A 30 6.48 1.40 16.60
C ALA A 30 5.03 0.85 16.48
N PRO A 31 4.22 1.28 15.49
CA PRO A 31 2.83 0.87 15.41
C PRO A 31 2.63 -0.64 15.25
N LYS A 32 1.70 -1.20 16.04
CA LYS A 32 1.35 -2.62 16.11
C LYS A 32 -0.08 -2.85 15.63
N ILE A 33 -0.42 -4.08 15.25
CA ILE A 33 -1.77 -4.45 14.80
C ILE A 33 -2.40 -5.37 15.86
N TYR A 34 -3.62 -5.05 16.28
CA TYR A 34 -4.44 -5.95 17.08
C TYR A 34 -5.34 -6.77 16.16
N THR A 35 -5.13 -8.08 16.11
CA THR A 35 -5.84 -9.03 15.23
C THR A 35 -6.80 -9.95 15.98
N ALA A 36 -6.98 -9.77 17.30
CA ALA A 36 -7.88 -10.58 18.13
C ALA A 36 -7.69 -12.12 18.01
N LYS A 37 -6.44 -12.60 17.89
CA LYS A 37 -6.12 -14.02 17.59
C LYS A 37 -6.74 -14.54 16.26
N GLY A 38 -7.04 -13.65 15.32
CA GLY A 38 -7.67 -13.97 14.04
C GLY A 38 -9.20 -14.09 14.10
N ASP A 39 -9.85 -13.64 15.18
CA ASP A 39 -11.32 -13.57 15.32
C ASP A 39 -11.89 -12.41 14.49
N LEU A 40 -12.73 -12.73 13.49
CA LEU A 40 -13.34 -11.74 12.58
C LEU A 40 -14.54 -11.00 13.18
N SER A 41 -15.16 -11.53 14.23
CA SER A 41 -16.28 -10.89 14.94
C SER A 41 -15.81 -9.69 15.76
N LYS A 42 -14.55 -9.72 16.22
CA LYS A 42 -13.90 -8.61 16.92
C LYS A 42 -13.33 -7.59 15.93
N ARG A 43 -13.34 -6.31 16.32
CA ARG A 43 -12.75 -5.22 15.52
C ARG A 43 -11.23 -5.24 15.64
N TRP A 44 -10.55 -5.31 14.49
CA TRP A 44 -9.09 -5.21 14.38
C TRP A 44 -8.70 -3.74 14.18
N TYR A 45 -7.52 -3.35 14.65
CA TYR A 45 -7.05 -1.96 14.59
C TYR A 45 -5.53 -1.86 14.63
N VAL A 46 -4.99 -0.78 14.06
CA VAL A 46 -3.61 -0.34 14.30
C VAL A 46 -3.58 0.45 15.60
N TYR A 47 -2.54 0.24 16.41
CA TYR A 47 -2.33 0.93 17.67
C TYR A 47 -0.87 1.33 17.86
N PHE A 48 -0.68 2.46 18.57
CA PHE A 48 0.63 3.00 18.93
C PHE A 48 0.49 3.87 20.18
N SER A 49 1.62 4.36 20.67
CA SER A 49 1.73 5.34 21.74
C SER A 49 2.67 6.46 21.32
N PHE A 50 2.46 7.66 21.84
CA PHE A 50 3.24 8.87 21.54
C PHE A 50 3.67 9.52 22.86
N ARG A 51 4.85 10.13 22.89
CA ARG A 51 5.36 10.85 24.05
C ARG A 51 4.71 12.22 24.11
N ASP A 52 3.97 12.48 25.17
CA ASP A 52 3.47 13.83 25.45
C ASP A 52 4.68 14.77 25.70
N PRO A 53 4.83 15.88 24.95
CA PRO A 53 5.93 16.82 25.16
C PRO A 53 5.91 17.45 26.57
N ILE A 54 4.72 17.58 27.18
CA ILE A 54 4.53 18.19 28.50
C ILE A 54 4.83 17.18 29.61
N SER A 55 4.11 16.05 29.65
CA SER A 55 4.30 15.04 30.71
C SER A 55 5.54 14.16 30.51
N GLN A 56 6.17 14.17 29.33
CA GLN A 56 7.28 13.30 28.91
C GLN A 56 6.99 11.78 28.98
N LYS A 57 5.72 11.40 29.26
CA LYS A 57 5.24 10.03 29.36
C LYS A 57 4.70 9.53 28.01
N LEU A 58 4.88 8.24 27.75
CA LEU A 58 4.47 7.58 26.51
C LEU A 58 2.98 7.20 26.56
N MET A 59 2.11 8.12 26.18
CA MET A 59 0.65 7.98 26.25
C MET A 59 0.07 7.18 25.09
N ARG A 60 -1.02 6.45 25.37
CA ARG A 60 -1.64 5.50 24.45
C ARG A 60 -2.63 6.19 23.50
N MET A 61 -2.33 6.22 22.21
CA MET A 61 -3.11 6.99 21.21
C MET A 61 -4.40 6.29 20.75
N LYS A 62 -5.34 7.06 20.18
CA LYS A 62 -6.63 6.57 19.66
C LYS A 62 -6.44 5.45 18.62
N ASN A 63 -7.24 4.39 18.72
CA ASN A 63 -7.17 3.23 17.82
C ASN A 63 -7.56 3.59 16.38
N ILE A 64 -6.78 3.11 15.40
CA ILE A 64 -7.03 3.36 13.97
C ILE A 64 -7.64 2.10 13.35
N TYR A 65 -8.94 2.18 13.08
CA TYR A 65 -9.74 1.08 12.48
C TYR A 65 -9.75 1.14 10.94
N GLY A 66 -9.82 2.35 10.37
CA GLY A 66 -9.99 2.59 8.94
C GLY A 66 -11.12 1.78 8.31
N LYS A 67 -10.94 1.32 7.07
CA LYS A 67 -11.90 0.45 6.35
C LYS A 67 -11.69 -1.06 6.61
N ALA A 68 -10.68 -1.44 7.40
CA ALA A 68 -10.22 -2.82 7.54
C ALA A 68 -11.31 -3.79 8.04
N ASN A 69 -12.19 -3.33 8.93
CA ASN A 69 -13.22 -4.19 9.54
C ASN A 69 -14.39 -4.53 8.60
N ASN A 70 -14.52 -3.84 7.46
CA ASN A 70 -15.57 -4.10 6.47
C ASN A 70 -15.27 -5.36 5.63
N TYR A 71 -14.02 -5.80 5.59
CA TYR A 71 -13.61 -6.99 4.85
C TYR A 71 -13.89 -8.28 5.64
N LYS A 72 -14.28 -9.32 4.91
CA LYS A 72 -14.69 -10.62 5.47
C LYS A 72 -13.54 -11.62 5.63
N THR A 73 -12.46 -11.53 4.86
CA THR A 73 -11.32 -12.47 4.98
C THR A 73 -10.25 -11.94 5.95
N LYS A 74 -9.53 -12.85 6.60
CA LYS A 74 -8.40 -12.50 7.49
C LYS A 74 -7.24 -11.85 6.73
N ALA A 75 -7.03 -12.24 5.47
CA ALA A 75 -6.01 -11.69 4.59
C ALA A 75 -6.29 -10.22 4.26
N ASP A 76 -7.49 -9.90 3.78
CA ASP A 76 -7.87 -8.53 3.41
C ASP A 76 -7.81 -7.56 4.59
N ARG A 77 -8.22 -8.01 5.79
CA ARG A 77 -8.06 -7.19 7.00
C ARG A 77 -6.58 -6.91 7.26
N LEU A 78 -5.71 -7.92 7.14
CA LEU A 78 -4.30 -7.81 7.46
C LEU A 78 -3.50 -6.99 6.42
N THR A 79 -3.81 -7.09 5.13
CA THR A 79 -3.15 -6.26 4.09
C THR A 79 -3.46 -4.77 4.29
N ILE A 80 -4.73 -4.43 4.52
CA ILE A 80 -5.18 -3.06 4.78
C ILE A 80 -4.56 -2.51 6.08
N LEU A 81 -4.57 -3.27 7.18
CA LEU A 81 -3.95 -2.86 8.45
C LEU A 81 -2.41 -2.76 8.34
N THR A 82 -1.78 -3.58 7.50
CA THR A 82 -0.33 -3.50 7.23
C THR A 82 0.03 -2.25 6.43
N SER A 83 -0.81 -1.86 5.47
CA SER A 83 -0.69 -0.58 4.76
C SER A 83 -0.81 0.60 5.74
N TYR A 84 -1.84 0.62 6.58
CA TYR A 84 -1.99 1.64 7.64
C TYR A 84 -0.79 1.66 8.60
N ARG A 85 -0.26 0.50 9.02
CA ARG A 85 0.93 0.39 9.88
C ARG A 85 2.17 1.01 9.23
N LYS A 86 2.45 0.68 7.95
CA LYS A 86 3.58 1.22 7.19
C LYS A 86 3.46 2.73 7.00
N ASN A 87 2.28 3.22 6.60
CA ASN A 87 2.06 4.64 6.34
C ASN A 87 2.11 5.48 7.62
N LEU A 88 1.52 5.00 8.73
CA LEU A 88 1.63 5.66 10.03
C LEU A 88 3.09 5.72 10.53
N LEU A 89 3.86 4.64 10.38
CA LEU A 89 5.28 4.65 10.74
C LEU A 89 6.07 5.68 9.90
N LYS A 90 5.75 5.83 8.60
CA LYS A 90 6.36 6.87 7.76
C LYS A 90 5.99 8.28 8.21
N LEU A 91 4.72 8.53 8.57
CA LEU A 91 4.26 9.82 9.08
C LEU A 91 4.92 10.18 10.42
N LEU A 92 5.00 9.23 11.36
CA LEU A 92 5.65 9.44 12.67
C LEU A 92 7.15 9.71 12.52
N ARG A 93 7.85 9.03 11.59
CA ARG A 93 9.25 9.33 11.22
C ARG A 93 9.42 10.68 10.53
N ALA A 94 8.37 11.20 9.88
CA ALA A 94 8.35 12.52 9.27
C ALA A 94 7.89 13.63 10.25
N GLY A 95 7.81 13.35 11.56
CA GLY A 95 7.49 14.34 12.59
C GLY A 95 6.00 14.54 12.90
N TYR A 96 5.08 13.71 12.38
CA TYR A 96 3.64 13.85 12.65
C TYR A 96 3.31 13.75 14.15
N SER A 97 2.68 14.78 14.70
CA SER A 97 2.21 14.85 16.09
C SER A 97 0.71 14.51 16.21
N PRO A 98 0.33 13.44 16.92
CA PRO A 98 -1.07 13.09 17.14
C PRO A 98 -1.82 14.01 18.13
N LEU A 99 -1.09 14.81 18.91
CA LEU A 99 -1.64 15.56 20.05
C LEU A 99 -2.12 16.97 19.67
N GLU A 100 -1.42 17.65 18.77
CA GLU A 100 -1.81 18.99 18.27
C GLU A 100 -3.18 18.98 17.55
N ASN A 101 -3.53 17.85 16.93
CA ASN A 101 -4.71 17.70 16.08
C ASN A 101 -6.05 17.56 16.85
N GLN A 102 -6.09 17.84 18.15
CA GLN A 102 -7.28 17.60 18.98
C GLN A 102 -8.31 18.75 18.98
N SER A 103 -7.99 19.89 18.35
CA SER A 103 -8.86 21.09 18.27
C SER A 103 -9.50 21.35 16.90
N VAL A 104 -9.01 20.74 15.80
CA VAL A 104 -9.46 21.11 14.43
C VAL A 104 -9.87 19.90 13.60
N ASN A 105 -11.15 19.86 13.21
CA ASN A 105 -11.57 19.16 12.01
C ASN A 105 -11.14 20.01 10.81
N ASN A 106 -10.01 19.70 10.16
CA ASN A 106 -9.68 20.00 8.75
C ASN A 106 -8.18 19.75 8.48
N VAL A 107 -7.82 18.55 8.02
CA VAL A 107 -6.49 18.30 7.42
C VAL A 107 -6.62 18.50 5.91
N HIS A 108 -6.06 19.59 5.38
CA HIS A 108 -6.01 19.85 3.94
C HIS A 108 -4.92 18.99 3.27
N GLU A 109 -5.13 18.61 2.00
CA GLU A 109 -4.25 17.68 1.27
C GLU A 109 -2.93 18.32 0.76
N THR A 110 -2.56 19.50 1.26
CA THR A 110 -1.47 20.34 0.71
C THR A 110 -0.07 19.81 1.01
N ASP A 111 0.15 19.29 2.21
CA ASP A 111 1.49 19.24 2.80
C ASP A 111 2.27 17.97 2.40
N LEU A 112 1.61 17.00 1.78
CA LEU A 112 2.22 15.77 1.25
C LEU A 112 3.11 15.98 0.01
N LYS A 113 3.31 17.22 -0.44
CA LYS A 113 4.01 17.55 -1.70
C LYS A 113 5.46 18.06 -1.54
N GLN A 114 5.90 18.45 -0.35
CA GLN A 114 7.19 19.15 -0.16
C GLN A 114 8.42 18.27 0.18
N VAL A 115 8.45 17.01 -0.29
CA VAL A 115 9.61 16.10 -0.08
C VAL A 115 10.11 15.52 -1.43
N ARG A 116 10.33 16.40 -2.41
CA ARG A 116 10.81 16.06 -3.77
C ARG A 116 11.79 17.07 -4.38
N VAL A 117 12.62 17.68 -3.53
CA VAL A 117 13.84 18.43 -3.86
C VAL A 117 14.80 18.10 -2.71
N ASP A 118 16.00 17.55 -2.89
CA ASP A 118 16.83 17.30 -4.08
C ASP A 118 17.27 15.83 -4.22
N ASN A 119 17.38 15.31 -5.46
CA ASN A 119 18.64 14.75 -6.00
C ASN A 119 18.51 14.30 -7.46
N LYS A 120 19.65 14.13 -8.14
CA LYS A 120 19.79 14.14 -9.61
C LYS A 120 20.66 12.96 -10.09
N VAL A 121 20.43 12.29 -11.23
CA VAL A 121 19.28 12.36 -12.16
C VAL A 121 18.49 11.03 -12.16
N GLU A 122 19.08 9.85 -12.36
CA GLU A 122 19.53 9.39 -13.69
C GLU A 122 18.45 8.48 -14.32
N LYS A 123 18.42 8.39 -15.66
CA LYS A 123 17.31 7.75 -16.40
C LYS A 123 17.58 6.28 -16.70
N ILE A 124 16.82 5.36 -16.10
CA ILE A 124 16.65 3.99 -16.63
C ILE A 124 15.15 3.66 -16.72
N LYS A 125 14.65 3.60 -17.97
CA LYS A 125 13.68 2.57 -18.39
C LYS A 125 14.53 1.35 -18.82
N THR A 126 14.17 0.08 -18.72
CA THR A 126 12.92 -0.66 -18.41
C THR A 126 13.35 -2.11 -18.03
N GLU A 127 12.57 -3.13 -17.63
CA GLU A 127 11.13 -3.41 -17.39
C GLU A 127 11.03 -4.58 -16.37
N TYR A 128 9.83 -5.16 -16.16
CA TYR A 128 9.58 -6.46 -15.48
C TYR A 128 9.85 -6.51 -13.94
N THR A 129 9.25 -7.41 -13.13
CA THR A 129 8.24 -8.46 -13.39
C THR A 129 7.34 -8.68 -12.16
N GLU A 130 6.02 -8.74 -12.36
CA GLU A 130 5.10 -9.61 -11.60
C GLU A 130 4.24 -10.33 -12.66
N SER A 131 4.30 -11.64 -12.90
CA SER A 131 4.77 -12.77 -12.08
C SER A 131 4.01 -12.86 -10.74
N THR A 132 3.06 -13.78 -10.52
CA THR A 132 2.81 -15.04 -11.26
C THR A 132 1.33 -15.44 -11.34
N ASN A 133 1.05 -16.28 -12.35
CA ASN A 133 -0.22 -16.96 -12.56
C ASN A 133 -0.46 -18.11 -11.55
N LYS A 134 -1.74 -18.28 -11.16
CA LYS A 134 -2.45 -19.59 -11.01
C LYS A 134 -2.10 -20.48 -9.79
N ILE A 135 -2.88 -21.53 -9.43
CA ILE A 135 -4.10 -22.15 -10.02
C ILE A 135 -5.06 -22.57 -8.86
N ALA A 136 -6.39 -22.64 -9.01
CA ALA A 136 -7.15 -23.86 -9.32
C ALA A 136 -8.67 -23.61 -9.12
N ILE A 137 -9.65 -24.32 -9.68
CA ILE A 137 -9.84 -25.12 -10.92
C ILE A 137 -11.34 -24.97 -11.27
N ILE A 138 -11.67 -24.60 -12.51
CA ILE A 138 -12.89 -25.01 -13.24
C ILE A 138 -12.44 -25.27 -14.69
N GLU A 139 -13.13 -26.17 -15.39
CA GLU A 139 -12.58 -27.02 -16.46
C GLU A 139 -12.31 -26.35 -17.82
N LEU A 140 -11.49 -27.04 -18.63
CA LEU A 140 -10.87 -26.55 -19.87
C LEU A 140 -11.43 -27.28 -21.11
N PRO A 141 -12.04 -26.58 -22.08
CA PRO A 141 -12.22 -27.08 -23.43
C PRO A 141 -10.91 -27.04 -24.23
N THR A 142 -10.64 -28.10 -24.99
CA THR A 142 -9.37 -28.38 -25.67
C THR A 142 -8.91 -27.31 -26.67
N GLN A 143 -7.68 -26.84 -26.44
CA GLN A 143 -6.62 -26.47 -27.40
C GLN A 143 -6.98 -26.39 -28.90
N SER A 144 -6.93 -25.16 -29.44
CA SER A 144 -6.63 -24.93 -30.87
C SER A 144 -5.91 -23.58 -31.10
N GLU A 145 -4.88 -23.66 -31.94
CA GLU A 145 -4.21 -22.60 -32.72
C GLU A 145 -3.96 -21.21 -32.10
N ILE A 146 -2.68 -20.93 -31.82
CA ILE A 146 -2.14 -19.57 -31.82
C ILE A 146 -2.14 -19.07 -33.28
N LYS A 147 -3.09 -18.21 -33.63
CA LYS A 147 -3.06 -17.42 -34.87
C LYS A 147 -2.99 -15.93 -34.50
N ASP A 148 -1.85 -15.34 -34.80
CA ASP A 148 -1.54 -13.95 -34.44
C ASP A 148 -2.29 -12.99 -35.37
N LEU A 149 -3.47 -12.58 -34.93
CA LEU A 149 -4.23 -11.49 -35.54
C LEU A 149 -4.62 -10.52 -34.42
N GLY A 150 -3.70 -9.59 -34.12
CA GLY A 150 -3.88 -8.57 -33.10
C GLY A 150 -5.17 -7.78 -33.31
N MET A 151 -6.18 -8.08 -32.49
CA MET A 151 -7.49 -7.42 -32.52
C MET A 151 -7.30 -5.89 -32.40
N PRO A 152 -7.88 -5.09 -33.30
CA PRO A 152 -7.68 -3.65 -33.27
C PRO A 152 -8.19 -3.06 -31.95
N LEU A 153 -7.52 -2.03 -31.45
CA LEU A 153 -7.68 -1.57 -30.07
C LEU A 153 -9.13 -1.21 -29.68
N LYS A 154 -9.95 -0.76 -30.65
CA LYS A 154 -11.38 -0.46 -30.46
C LYS A 154 -12.16 -1.74 -30.10
N ASP A 155 -12.07 -2.76 -30.96
CA ASP A 155 -12.70 -4.07 -30.80
C ASP A 155 -12.25 -4.76 -29.50
N ALA A 156 -10.99 -4.59 -29.10
CA ALA A 156 -10.46 -5.11 -27.84
C ALA A 156 -11.17 -4.50 -26.61
N PHE A 157 -11.46 -3.19 -26.63
CA PHE A 157 -12.27 -2.55 -25.58
C PHE A 157 -13.72 -3.07 -25.59
N ASP A 158 -14.36 -3.22 -26.75
CA ASP A 158 -15.73 -3.72 -26.84
C ASP A 158 -15.85 -5.20 -26.43
N TYR A 159 -14.84 -6.02 -26.73
CA TYR A 159 -14.74 -7.40 -26.23
C TYR A 159 -14.66 -7.45 -24.69
N VAL A 160 -13.82 -6.61 -24.07
CA VAL A 160 -13.73 -6.50 -22.61
C VAL A 160 -15.03 -5.97 -21.99
N LEU A 161 -15.70 -5.01 -22.62
CA LEU A 161 -17.02 -4.52 -22.19
C LEU A 161 -18.09 -5.62 -22.27
N LYS A 162 -18.08 -6.45 -23.32
CA LYS A 162 -18.98 -7.61 -23.46
C LYS A 162 -18.79 -8.62 -22.32
N LEU A 163 -17.55 -8.94 -21.96
CA LEU A 163 -17.25 -9.79 -20.80
C LEU A 163 -17.68 -9.14 -19.47
N LYS A 164 -17.44 -7.83 -19.29
CA LYS A 164 -17.77 -7.12 -18.04
C LYS A 164 -19.27 -6.88 -17.85
N LYS A 165 -20.08 -6.89 -18.91
CA LYS A 165 -21.55 -6.72 -18.84
C LYS A 165 -22.22 -7.72 -17.88
N ASN A 166 -21.68 -8.93 -17.75
CA ASN A 166 -22.21 -9.97 -16.86
C ASN A 166 -21.67 -9.86 -15.41
N GLN A 167 -20.72 -8.96 -15.14
CA GLN A 167 -20.05 -8.80 -13.85
C GLN A 167 -20.38 -7.46 -13.15
N VAL A 168 -20.86 -6.44 -13.86
CA VAL A 168 -21.11 -5.09 -13.30
C VAL A 168 -22.48 -4.54 -13.70
N LYS A 169 -22.99 -3.58 -12.93
CA LYS A 169 -24.28 -2.92 -13.19
C LYS A 169 -24.23 -2.12 -14.49
N ALA A 170 -25.37 -2.00 -15.19
CA ALA A 170 -25.46 -1.32 -16.49
C ALA A 170 -24.88 0.11 -16.51
N ARG A 171 -25.07 0.90 -15.44
CA ARG A 171 -24.43 2.23 -15.29
C ARG A 171 -22.90 2.14 -15.34
N THR A 172 -22.31 1.18 -14.64
CA THR A 172 -20.85 0.96 -14.62
C THR A 172 -20.33 0.50 -15.99
N VAL A 173 -21.11 -0.27 -16.76
CA VAL A 173 -20.76 -0.59 -18.17
C VAL A 173 -20.71 0.69 -19.02
N GLN A 174 -21.69 1.60 -18.85
CA GLN A 174 -21.70 2.89 -19.54
C GLN A 174 -20.53 3.79 -19.11
N ASP A 175 -20.21 3.85 -17.81
CA ASP A 175 -19.06 4.60 -17.29
C ASP A 175 -17.73 4.09 -17.90
N TYR A 176 -17.57 2.77 -18.05
CA TYR A 176 -16.43 2.17 -18.73
C TYR A 176 -16.40 2.49 -20.22
N ARG A 177 -17.55 2.42 -20.92
CA ARG A 177 -17.65 2.75 -22.35
C ARG A 177 -17.26 4.20 -22.62
N LEU A 178 -17.73 5.15 -21.80
CA LEU A 178 -17.38 6.57 -21.90
C LEU A 178 -15.88 6.81 -21.68
N LYS A 179 -15.28 6.12 -20.70
CA LYS A 179 -13.82 6.19 -20.43
C LYS A 179 -13.00 5.61 -21.58
N GLY A 180 -13.41 4.47 -22.14
CA GLY A 180 -12.78 3.86 -23.32
C GLY A 180 -12.86 4.78 -24.54
N GLN A 181 -14.02 5.38 -24.80
CA GLN A 181 -14.19 6.34 -25.90
C GLN A 181 -13.36 7.62 -25.72
N ALA A 182 -13.20 8.12 -24.50
CA ALA A 182 -12.33 9.26 -24.21
C ALA A 182 -10.84 8.92 -24.45
N PHE A 183 -10.40 7.73 -24.07
CA PHE A 183 -9.04 7.24 -24.34
C PHE A 183 -8.78 7.01 -25.84
N LEU A 184 -9.73 6.41 -26.54
CA LEU A 184 -9.71 6.18 -28.01
C LEU A 184 -9.87 7.46 -28.86
N LYS A 185 -9.98 8.63 -28.21
CA LYS A 185 -9.92 9.98 -28.82
C LYS A 185 -8.67 10.77 -28.40
N TRP A 186 -7.95 10.30 -27.38
CA TRP A 186 -6.69 10.88 -26.91
C TRP A 186 -5.48 10.26 -27.63
N LEU A 187 -5.59 8.99 -28.04
CA LEU A 187 -4.80 8.36 -29.10
C LEU A 187 -5.22 8.90 -30.49
#